data_AF-A0A353XQH4-F1
#
_entry.id   AF-A0A353XQH4-F1
#
_cell.length_a   1.000
_cell.length_b   1.000
_cell.length_c   1.000
_cell.angle_alpha   90.00
_cell.angle_beta   90.00
_cell.angle_gamma   90.00
#
_symmetry.space_group_name_H-M   'P 1'
#
loop_
_entity.id
_entity.type
_entity.pdbx_description
1 polymer ?
#
loop_
_entity_poly.entity_id
_entity_poly.type
_entity_poly.pdbx_seq_one_letter_code
_entity_poly.pdbx_strand_id
1 'polypeptide(L)'
;MFHFLNDYSESAHPDIITAMQNAHLQQHKGYGFDEYYKRVRDQIKSQLKNKDIAIHFGITGTQANLVCIDAMLSPIDGIVACDT
;
A
#
# COMPACT_ATOMS: atom_id res chain seq x y z
N MET A 1 -25.72 5.03 -15.35
CA MET A 1 -26.06 5.76 -14.11
C MET A 1 -24.74 6.13 -13.45
N PHE A 2 -24.56 7.36 -12.98
CA PHE A 2 -23.33 7.78 -12.29
C PHE A 2 -23.53 7.70 -10.78
N HIS A 3 -22.56 7.12 -10.07
CA HIS A 3 -22.58 6.99 -8.62
C HIS A 3 -21.55 7.95 -8.00
N PHE A 4 -21.99 8.85 -7.12
CA PHE A 4 -21.15 9.86 -6.45
C PHE A 4 -20.95 9.55 -4.95
N LEU A 5 -20.92 8.27 -4.57
CA LEU A 5 -20.89 7.85 -3.16
C LEU A 5 -19.48 7.86 -2.56
N ASN A 6 -18.48 7.47 -3.33
CA ASN A 6 -17.09 7.39 -2.91
C ASN A 6 -16.17 7.29 -4.14
N ASP A 7 -14.86 7.34 -3.89
CA ASP A 7 -13.78 7.27 -4.88
C ASP A 7 -13.22 5.85 -5.10
N TYR A 8 -13.81 4.83 -4.48
CA TYR A 8 -13.40 3.42 -4.56
C TYR A 8 -14.52 2.47 -5.00
N SER A 9 -15.58 3.00 -5.63
CA SER A 9 -16.66 2.20 -6.22
C SER A 9 -16.30 1.69 -7.61
N GLU A 10 -15.30 2.30 -8.23
CA GLU A 10 -14.79 1.91 -9.54
C GLU A 10 -13.59 0.98 -9.39
N SER A 11 -13.28 0.25 -10.45
CA SER A 11 -12.07 -0.56 -10.54
C SER A 11 -10.80 0.29 -10.68
N ALA A 12 -9.65 -0.36 -10.80
CA ALA A 12 -8.37 0.32 -11.01
C ALA A 12 -8.28 1.02 -12.40
N HIS A 13 -7.32 1.94 -12.52
CA HIS A 13 -6.96 2.57 -13.81
C HIS A 13 -6.64 1.50 -14.87
N PRO A 14 -7.02 1.67 -16.16
CA PRO A 14 -6.80 0.67 -17.21
C PRO A 14 -5.35 0.14 -17.30
N ASP A 15 -4.36 1.01 -17.15
CA ASP A 15 -2.94 0.60 -17.16
C ASP A 15 -2.57 -0.38 -16.04
N ILE A 16 -3.23 -0.29 -14.87
CA ILE A 16 -3.04 -1.25 -13.77
C ILE A 16 -3.62 -2.60 -14.18
N ILE A 17 -4.81 -2.61 -14.78
CA ILE A 17 -5.47 -3.84 -15.26
C ILE A 17 -4.60 -4.51 -16.33
N THR A 18 -4.10 -3.74 -17.31
CA THR A 18 -3.19 -4.24 -18.34
C THR A 18 -1.87 -4.75 -17.74
N ALA A 19 -1.30 -4.06 -16.76
CA ALA A 19 -0.10 -4.52 -16.07
C ALA A 19 -0.33 -5.85 -15.34
N MET A 20 -1.46 -6.00 -14.65
CA MET A 20 -1.84 -7.26 -14.01
C MET A 20 -2.04 -8.39 -15.02
N GLN A 21 -2.66 -8.10 -16.17
CA GLN A 21 -2.84 -9.09 -17.24
C GLN A 21 -1.49 -9.58 -17.76
N ASN A 22 -0.56 -8.67 -18.04
CA ASN A 22 0.76 -9.04 -18.52
C ASN A 22 1.57 -9.82 -17.47
N ALA A 23 1.41 -9.48 -16.19
CA ALA A 23 2.11 -10.14 -15.09
C ALA A 23 1.55 -11.53 -14.75
N HIS A 24 0.30 -11.84 -15.08
CA HIS A 24 -0.36 -13.09 -14.64
C HIS A 24 0.24 -14.37 -15.23
N LEU A 25 0.98 -14.26 -16.34
CA LEU A 25 1.65 -15.39 -17.01
C LEU A 25 3.07 -15.64 -16.46
N GLN A 26 3.53 -14.81 -15.54
CA GLN A 26 4.88 -14.84 -15.00
C GLN A 26 4.86 -15.37 -13.55
N GLN A 27 5.93 -16.04 -13.15
CA GLN A 27 6.10 -16.49 -11.78
C GLN A 27 6.79 -15.41 -10.95
N HIS A 28 6.24 -15.13 -9.78
CA HIS A 28 6.76 -14.12 -8.86
C HIS A 28 7.08 -14.75 -7.51
N LYS A 29 8.11 -14.23 -6.84
CA LYS A 29 8.41 -14.62 -5.46
C LYS A 29 7.32 -14.07 -4.54
N GLY A 30 6.78 -14.91 -3.67
CA GLY A 30 5.77 -14.50 -2.70
C GLY A 30 6.28 -13.51 -1.65
N TYR A 31 5.36 -13.05 -0.79
CA TYR A 31 5.65 -12.22 0.38
C TYR A 31 6.42 -10.92 0.09
N GLY A 32 6.24 -10.36 -1.11
CA GLY A 32 6.84 -9.08 -1.49
C GLY A 32 8.34 -9.15 -1.76
N PHE A 33 8.89 -10.32 -2.10
CA PHE A 33 10.30 -10.50 -2.45
C PHE A 33 10.57 -10.50 -3.96
N ASP A 34 9.59 -10.09 -4.77
CA ASP A 34 9.73 -9.99 -6.22
C ASP A 34 10.35 -8.65 -6.68
N GLU A 35 10.57 -8.57 -7.98
CA GLU A 35 11.14 -7.42 -8.69
C GLU A 35 10.23 -6.20 -8.75
N TYR A 36 8.91 -6.37 -8.76
CA TYR A 36 7.97 -5.24 -8.73
C TYR A 36 8.06 -4.52 -7.40
N TYR A 37 8.01 -5.28 -6.30
CA TYR A 37 8.17 -4.75 -4.95
C TYR A 37 9.51 -4.05 -4.78
N LYS A 38 10.61 -4.64 -5.28
CA LYS A 38 11.93 -4.00 -5.26
C LYS A 38 11.93 -2.68 -6.03
N ARG A 39 11.41 -2.67 -7.26
CA ARG A 39 11.37 -1.47 -8.11
C ARG A 39 10.56 -0.34 -7.46
N VAL A 40 9.39 -0.64 -6.91
CA VAL A 40 8.56 0.36 -6.24
C VAL A 40 9.26 0.92 -5.00
N ARG A 41 9.92 0.07 -4.20
CA ARG A 41 10.72 0.55 -3.06
C ARG A 41 11.83 1.49 -3.48
N ASP A 42 12.58 1.15 -4.53
CA ASP A 42 13.67 1.99 -5.05
C ASP A 42 13.13 3.34 -5.57
N GLN A 43 11.98 3.33 -6.26
CA GLN A 43 11.32 4.54 -6.74
C GLN A 43 10.86 5.46 -5.61
N ILE A 44 10.18 4.91 -4.59
CA ILE A 44 9.72 5.69 -3.43
C ILE A 44 10.91 6.29 -2.67
N LYS A 45 11.96 5.49 -2.40
CA LYS A 45 13.18 5.98 -1.74
C LYS A 45 13.84 7.13 -2.51
N SER A 46 13.86 7.04 -3.84
CA SER A 46 14.39 8.09 -4.71
C SER A 46 13.55 9.37 -4.63
N GLN A 47 12.23 9.26 -4.73
CA GLN A 47 11.30 10.40 -4.65
C GLN A 47 11.36 11.10 -3.30
N LEU A 48 11.44 10.33 -2.20
CA LEU A 48 11.57 10.86 -0.84
C LEU A 48 12.99 11.35 -0.53
N LYS A 49 13.96 11.16 -1.43
CA LYS A 49 15.39 11.46 -1.23
C LYS A 49 15.94 10.87 0.07
N ASN A 50 15.39 9.73 0.49
CA ASN A 50 15.79 9.05 1.72
C ASN A 50 15.95 7.55 1.43
N LYS A 51 17.18 7.05 1.57
CA LYS A 51 17.51 5.64 1.36
C LYS A 51 17.26 4.80 2.62
N ASP A 52 17.28 5.44 3.79
CA ASP A 52 17.15 4.83 5.10
C ASP A 52 15.70 4.89 5.61
N ILE A 53 14.81 4.30 4.82
CA ILE A 53 13.40 4.09 5.17
C ILE A 53 13.02 2.65 4.91
N ALA A 54 12.23 2.09 5.82
CA ALA A 54 11.55 0.82 5.65
C ALA A 54 10.25 1.07 4.85
N ILE A 55 9.96 0.20 3.89
CA ILE A 55 8.75 0.28 3.06
C ILE A 55 8.08 -1.09 3.06
N HIS A 56 6.89 -1.13 3.65
CA HIS A 56 6.01 -2.28 3.76
C HIS A 56 4.72 -1.99 3.00
N PHE A 57 4.14 -3.01 2.37
CA PHE A 57 2.91 -2.87 1.58
C PHE A 57 1.77 -3.57 2.31
N GLY A 58 0.67 -2.85 2.50
CA GLY A 58 -0.58 -3.37 3.07
C GLY A 58 -1.67 -3.46 2.00
N ILE A 59 -2.77 -4.13 2.34
CA ILE A 59 -3.89 -4.35 1.40
C ILE A 59 -4.90 -3.19 1.47
N THR A 60 -5.12 -2.62 2.66
CA THR A 60 -6.10 -1.56 2.89
C THR A 60 -5.57 -0.48 3.83
N GLY A 61 -6.19 0.71 3.79
CA GLY A 61 -5.85 1.81 4.70
C GLY A 61 -6.10 1.48 6.18
N THR A 62 -7.20 0.80 6.50
CA THR A 62 -7.51 0.38 7.87
C THR A 62 -6.43 -0.55 8.44
N GLN A 63 -5.97 -1.52 7.64
CA GLN A 63 -4.89 -2.42 8.07
C GLN A 63 -3.58 -1.66 8.28
N ALA A 64 -3.25 -0.73 7.37
CA ALA A 64 -2.04 0.08 7.50
C ALA A 64 -2.06 0.91 8.80
N ASN A 65 -3.18 1.56 9.11
CA ASN A 65 -3.33 2.33 10.36
C ASN A 65 -3.14 1.43 11.59
N LEU A 66 -3.82 0.27 11.62
CA LEU A 66 -3.73 -0.66 12.74
C LEU A 66 -2.29 -1.16 12.96
N VAL A 67 -1.60 -1.58 11.90
CA VAL A 67 -0.22 -2.09 12.00
C VAL A 67 0.74 -1.00 12.46
N CYS A 68 0.59 0.22 11.95
CA CYS A 68 1.42 1.34 12.39
C CYS A 68 1.20 1.64 13.88
N ILE A 69 -0.05 1.69 14.33
CA ILE A 69 -0.41 1.94 15.73
C ILE A 69 0.20 0.87 16.65
N ASP A 70 -0.02 -0.41 16.33
CA ASP A 70 0.47 -1.54 17.12
C ASP A 70 2.01 -1.59 17.19
N ALA A 71 2.68 -1.19 16.12
CA ALA A 71 4.15 -1.10 16.09
C ALA A 71 4.72 0.09 16.89
N MET A 72 3.94 1.16 17.09
CA MET A 72 4.41 2.39 17.74
C MET A 72 4.07 2.47 19.23
N LEU A 73 3.02 1.77 19.69
CA LEU A 73 2.43 1.98 21.00
C LEU A 73 2.48 0.71 21.88
N SER A 74 2.57 0.91 23.18
CA SER A 74 2.34 -0.15 24.17
C SER A 74 0.84 -0.33 24.44
N PRO A 75 0.42 -1.45 25.04
CA PRO A 75 -0.99 -1.70 25.36
C PRO A 75 -1.65 -0.67 26.30
N ILE A 76 -0.86 0.17 26.98
CA ILE A 76 -1.35 1.18 27.92
C ILE A 76 -1.30 2.60 27.35
N ASP A 77 -0.74 2.78 26.15
CA ASP A 77 -0.68 4.08 25.50
C ASP A 77 -2.02 4.42 24.83
N GLY A 78 -2.30 5.72 24.70
CA GLY A 78 -3.49 6.24 24.04
C GLY A 78 -3.18 6.92 22.70
N ILE A 79 -4.20 7.08 21.87
CA ILE A 79 -4.13 7.81 20.58
C ILE A 79 -5.06 9.02 20.67
N VAL A 80 -4.57 10.18 20.23
CA VAL A 80 -5.41 11.37 20.02
C VAL A 80 -5.93 11.36 18.58
N ALA A 81 -7.24 11.42 18.41
CA ALA A 81 -7.92 11.50 17.12
C ALA A 81 -9.09 12.49 17.19
N CYS A 82 -9.52 13.00 16.04
CA CYS A 82 -10.73 13.81 15.95
C CYS A 82 -11.98 12.96 16.26
N ASP A 83 -13.05 13.63 16.70
CA ASP A 83 -14.38 13.03 16.77
C ASP A 83 -14.92 12.74 15.36
N THR A 84 -15.78 11.74 15.23
CA THR A 84 -16.33 11.25 13.95
C THR A 84 -17.71 11.78 13.62
#